data_AF-A0A1H8D092-F1
#
_entry.id   AF-A0A1H8D092-F1
#
_cell.length_a   1.000
_cell.length_b   1.000
_cell.length_c   1.000
_cell.angle_alpha   90.00
_cell.angle_beta   90.00
_cell.angle_gamma   90.00
#
_symmetry.space_group_name_H-M   'P 1'
#
loop_
_entity.id
_entity.type
_entity.pdbx_description
1 polymer ?
#
loop_
_entity_poly.entity_id
_entity_poly.type
_entity_poly.pdbx_seq_one_letter_code
_entity_poly.pdbx_strand_id
1 'polypeptide(L)'
;MKKLFLAPALAVALYLVACGGGNSNSNSSADSTQTTETQSAAPAEQTPDIPGLDTVAVSNTISLTANDQMKYDKTLFKVKAGESVKLTFKNAGSLPKEAMGHNVVILIPNTDLAAVAGEAIKAKAEDYIPATFASSIVAHTKLLGPGETDNIEFTLKDKGAYEFMCSFPGHYGVMQGHIVAE
;
A
#
# COMPACT_ATOMS: atom_id res chain seq x y z
N MET A 1 26.11 -25.41 36.93
CA MET A 1 27.12 -24.94 37.90
C MET A 1 26.63 -23.63 38.48
N LYS A 2 26.71 -23.50 39.81
CA LYS A 2 26.09 -22.48 40.64
C LYS A 2 26.99 -21.25 40.76
N LYS A 3 26.37 -20.07 40.61
CA LYS A 3 26.58 -18.78 41.30
C LYS A 3 27.95 -18.08 41.18
N LEU A 4 27.93 -16.78 40.92
CA LEU A 4 28.09 -15.67 41.90
C LEU A 4 28.26 -14.35 41.10
N PHE A 5 27.35 -13.38 41.18
CA PHE A 5 27.25 -12.27 42.16
C PHE A 5 27.99 -10.97 41.78
N LEU A 6 27.30 -9.86 42.09
CA LEU A 6 27.76 -8.51 42.51
C LEU A 6 27.73 -7.33 41.50
N ALA A 7 26.81 -6.41 41.81
CA ALA A 7 26.55 -5.04 41.33
C ALA A 7 27.64 -4.04 41.85
N PRO A 8 27.63 -2.69 41.63
CA PRO A 8 26.46 -1.77 41.58
C PRO A 8 26.51 -0.50 40.67
N ALA A 9 25.31 0.09 40.50
CA ALA A 9 24.91 1.51 40.45
C ALA A 9 25.75 2.59 39.73
N LEU A 10 25.09 3.36 38.84
CA LEU A 10 25.26 4.82 38.76
C LEU A 10 24.03 5.55 38.12
N ALA A 11 23.38 6.36 38.96
CA ALA A 11 22.74 7.67 38.77
C ALA A 11 22.03 8.09 37.46
N VAL A 12 20.70 8.25 37.56
CA VAL A 12 19.89 9.49 37.42
C VAL A 12 20.32 10.56 36.40
N ALA A 13 19.41 10.88 35.45
CA ALA A 13 19.00 12.25 35.14
C ALA A 13 17.62 12.27 34.46
N LEU A 14 16.58 12.64 35.21
CA LEU A 14 15.32 13.15 34.68
C LEU A 14 15.53 14.59 34.23
N TYR A 15 15.07 14.94 33.03
CA TYR A 15 14.78 16.33 32.67
C TYR A 15 13.25 16.50 32.57
N LEU A 16 12.76 17.43 33.37
CA LEU A 16 11.39 17.92 33.43
C LEU A 16 11.28 19.29 32.71
N VAL A 17 10.04 19.65 32.36
CA VAL A 17 9.50 21.02 32.12
C VAL A 17 9.80 21.59 30.72
N ALA A 18 8.81 22.03 29.91
CA ALA A 18 7.89 23.11 30.25
C ALA A 18 6.47 23.04 29.63
N CYS A 19 5.48 23.23 30.51
CA CYS A 19 4.20 23.85 30.19
C CYS A 19 4.38 25.38 30.07
N GLY A 20 3.77 25.98 29.06
CA GLY A 20 3.52 27.43 28.99
C GLY A 20 2.08 27.64 28.56
N GLY A 21 1.21 27.91 29.54
CA GLY A 21 -0.21 28.19 29.31
C GLY A 21 -0.49 29.69 29.21
N GLY A 22 -1.56 29.99 28.46
CA GLY A 22 -2.55 31.03 28.75
C GLY A 22 -2.15 32.49 28.54
N ASN A 23 -2.80 33.16 27.58
CA ASN A 23 -3.63 34.31 27.96
C ASN A 23 -4.69 34.60 26.89
N SER A 24 -5.95 34.51 27.31
CA SER A 24 -7.11 35.06 26.62
C SER A 24 -7.05 36.58 26.66
N ASN A 25 -7.36 37.24 25.55
CA ASN A 25 -7.93 38.57 25.64
C ASN A 25 -9.03 38.73 24.59
N SER A 26 -10.23 38.90 25.11
CA SER A 26 -11.43 39.25 24.39
C SER A 26 -11.28 40.66 23.80
N ASN A 27 -11.74 40.87 22.57
CA ASN A 27 -12.43 42.11 22.27
C ASN A 27 -13.56 41.84 21.27
N SER A 28 -14.77 42.15 21.72
CA SER A 28 -16.01 42.12 20.96
C SER A 28 -16.13 43.38 20.09
N SER A 29 -16.64 43.21 18.88
CA SER A 29 -17.62 44.08 18.19
C SER A 29 -17.94 43.38 16.87
N ALA A 30 -19.11 42.75 16.75
CA ALA A 30 -20.41 43.33 16.43
C ALA A 30 -20.67 43.32 14.92
N ASP A 31 -21.68 42.52 14.58
CA ASP A 31 -22.69 42.74 13.54
C ASP A 31 -22.27 42.72 12.06
N SER A 32 -22.49 41.57 11.42
CA SER A 32 -23.34 41.53 10.23
C SER A 32 -23.76 40.10 9.91
N THR A 33 -25.08 39.94 9.93
CA THR A 33 -25.86 38.84 9.36
C THR A 33 -25.29 38.40 8.00
N GLN A 34 -24.82 37.16 7.92
CA GLN A 34 -24.80 36.44 6.66
C GLN A 34 -25.12 34.98 6.91
N THR A 35 -26.35 34.63 6.53
CA THR A 35 -26.78 33.28 6.21
C THR A 35 -25.80 32.73 5.18
N THR A 36 -24.94 31.80 5.59
CA THR A 36 -24.21 30.94 4.67
C THR A 36 -24.82 29.56 4.80
N GLU A 37 -25.63 29.21 3.81
CA GLU A 37 -26.01 27.84 3.53
C GLU A 37 -24.74 26.99 3.56
N THR A 38 -24.65 26.11 4.55
CA THR A 38 -23.64 25.05 4.55
C THR A 38 -24.08 24.05 3.49
N GLN A 39 -23.70 24.35 2.26
CA GLN A 39 -23.67 23.39 1.17
C GLN A 39 -22.62 22.36 1.56
N SER A 40 -23.09 21.22 2.05
CA SER A 40 -22.32 20.00 2.19
C SER A 40 -21.82 19.58 0.81
N ALA A 41 -20.71 20.15 0.38
CA ALA A 41 -19.94 19.64 -0.74
C ALA A 41 -19.39 18.27 -0.31
N ALA A 42 -19.89 17.22 -0.96
CA ALA A 42 -19.22 15.93 -0.96
C ALA A 42 -17.73 16.16 -1.31
N PRO A 43 -16.78 15.47 -0.66
CA PRO A 43 -15.37 15.60 -1.01
C PRO A 43 -15.21 15.36 -2.51
N ALA A 44 -14.76 16.40 -3.22
CA ALA A 44 -14.40 16.27 -4.62
C ALA A 44 -13.35 15.18 -4.72
N GLU A 45 -13.66 14.16 -5.50
CA GLU A 45 -12.84 13.00 -5.81
C GLU A 45 -11.55 13.50 -6.47
N GLN A 46 -10.52 13.73 -5.66
CA GLN A 46 -9.21 14.10 -6.16
C GLN A 46 -8.60 12.85 -6.79
N THR A 47 -8.69 12.74 -8.12
CA THR A 47 -7.85 11.80 -8.86
C THR A 47 -6.39 12.12 -8.52
N PRO A 48 -5.63 11.17 -7.97
CA PRO A 48 -4.24 11.42 -7.64
C PRO A 48 -3.46 11.78 -8.91
N ASP A 49 -2.61 12.81 -8.78
CA ASP A 49 -1.73 13.29 -9.85
C ASP A 49 -0.58 12.28 -10.08
N ILE A 50 -0.90 11.21 -10.81
CA ILE A 50 0.04 10.14 -11.16
C ILE A 50 0.59 10.45 -12.56
N PRO A 51 1.90 10.69 -12.71
CA PRO A 51 2.51 10.97 -14.00
C PRO A 51 2.22 9.88 -15.04
N GLY A 52 1.78 10.30 -16.23
CA GLY A 52 1.50 9.41 -17.36
C GLY A 52 0.11 8.76 -17.35
N LEU A 53 -0.72 9.01 -16.33
CA LEU A 53 -2.08 8.44 -16.24
C LEU A 53 -3.00 8.86 -17.41
N ASP A 54 -2.79 10.06 -17.95
CA ASP A 54 -3.48 10.61 -19.12
C ASP A 54 -3.25 9.76 -20.39
N THR A 55 -2.11 9.10 -20.49
CA THR A 55 -1.74 8.24 -21.64
C THR A 55 -2.21 6.80 -21.51
N VAL A 56 -2.71 6.38 -20.34
CA VAL A 56 -3.17 5.01 -20.09
C VAL A 56 -4.62 4.86 -20.54
N ALA A 57 -4.92 3.83 -21.33
CA ALA A 57 -6.28 3.48 -21.72
C ALA A 57 -7.01 2.74 -20.58
N VAL A 58 -8.32 2.97 -20.47
CA VAL A 58 -9.17 2.26 -19.50
C VAL A 58 -9.43 0.84 -19.98
N SER A 59 -9.12 -0.15 -19.16
CA SER A 59 -9.38 -1.56 -19.44
C SER A 59 -9.47 -2.38 -18.17
N ASN A 60 -10.60 -3.05 -17.96
CA ASN A 60 -10.78 -4.03 -16.88
C ASN A 60 -10.09 -5.38 -17.16
N THR A 61 -9.25 -5.45 -18.20
CA THR A 61 -8.33 -6.57 -18.43
C THR A 61 -6.90 -6.06 -18.27
N ILE A 62 -6.20 -6.59 -17.28
CA ILE A 62 -4.80 -6.29 -16.95
C ILE A 62 -3.94 -7.48 -17.38
N SER A 63 -2.89 -7.19 -18.15
CA SER A 63 -1.82 -8.14 -18.47
C SER A 63 -0.51 -7.57 -17.97
N LEU A 64 0.12 -8.31 -17.05
CA LEU A 64 1.29 -7.92 -16.28
C LEU A 64 2.33 -9.05 -16.32
N THR A 65 3.57 -8.71 -16.61
CA THR A 65 4.68 -9.66 -16.65
C THR A 65 5.81 -9.22 -15.73
N ALA A 66 6.34 -10.14 -14.93
CA ALA A 66 7.58 -9.96 -14.17
C ALA A 66 8.76 -10.69 -14.82
N ASN A 67 9.99 -10.29 -14.48
CA ASN A 67 11.22 -10.92 -14.95
C ASN A 67 12.31 -11.01 -13.87
N ASP A 68 13.41 -11.70 -14.20
CA ASP A 68 14.56 -11.93 -13.28
C ASP A 68 15.30 -10.65 -12.84
N GLN A 69 14.95 -9.48 -13.39
CA GLN A 69 15.52 -8.19 -13.00
C GLN A 69 14.69 -7.48 -11.92
N MET A 70 13.74 -8.19 -11.29
CA MET A 70 12.79 -7.63 -10.32
C MET A 70 12.02 -6.44 -10.90
N LYS A 71 11.47 -6.61 -12.11
CA LYS A 71 10.66 -5.59 -12.78
C LYS A 71 9.33 -6.17 -13.22
N TYR A 72 8.28 -5.39 -12.99
CA TYR A 72 7.07 -5.49 -13.80
C TYR A 72 7.27 -4.74 -15.12
N ASP A 73 6.68 -5.24 -16.20
CA ASP A 73 6.69 -4.57 -17.51
C ASP A 73 5.85 -3.29 -17.53
N LYS A 74 4.86 -3.18 -16.63
CA LYS A 74 4.01 -2.01 -16.45
C LYS A 74 3.79 -1.72 -14.97
N THR A 75 3.67 -0.44 -14.64
CA THR A 75 3.47 0.05 -13.26
C THR A 75 2.23 0.92 -13.10
N LEU A 76 1.46 1.13 -14.17
CA LEU A 76 0.26 1.95 -14.15
C LEU A 76 -0.84 1.33 -15.02
N PHE A 77 -2.02 1.18 -14.42
CA PHE A 77 -3.23 0.70 -15.07
C PHE A 77 -4.40 1.63 -14.76
N LYS A 78 -5.38 1.65 -15.66
CA LYS A 78 -6.65 2.35 -15.45
C LYS A 78 -7.80 1.39 -15.71
N VAL A 79 -8.72 1.30 -14.76
CA VAL A 79 -9.88 0.39 -14.79
C VAL A 79 -11.13 1.17 -14.43
N LYS A 80 -12.30 0.62 -14.76
CA LYS A 80 -13.57 1.15 -14.27
C LYS A 80 -13.84 0.62 -12.86
N ALA A 81 -14.18 1.53 -11.95
CA ALA A 81 -14.62 1.16 -10.60
C ALA A 81 -15.96 0.40 -10.64
N GLY A 82 -16.17 -0.49 -9.68
CA GLY A 82 -17.40 -1.28 -9.52
C GLY A 82 -17.58 -2.43 -10.52
N GLU A 83 -16.76 -2.50 -11.58
CA GLU A 83 -16.77 -3.59 -12.56
C GLU A 83 -15.74 -4.68 -12.19
N SER A 84 -15.96 -5.92 -12.65
CA SER A 84 -14.98 -7.00 -12.48
C SER A 84 -13.72 -6.68 -13.29
N VAL A 85 -12.55 -6.80 -12.65
CA VAL A 85 -11.23 -6.65 -13.25
C VAL A 85 -10.59 -8.04 -13.32
N LYS A 86 -10.14 -8.42 -14.52
CA LYS A 86 -9.37 -9.64 -14.75
C LYS A 86 -7.89 -9.30 -14.87
N LEU A 87 -7.06 -9.89 -14.02
CA LEU A 87 -5.61 -9.75 -14.06
C LEU A 87 -4.97 -11.08 -14.42
N THR A 88 -4.21 -11.08 -15.51
CA THR A 88 -3.31 -12.17 -15.88
C THR A 88 -1.88 -11.76 -15.53
N PHE A 89 -1.25 -12.51 -14.65
CA PHE A 89 0.13 -12.30 -14.24
C PHE A 89 1.02 -13.43 -14.70
N LYS A 90 2.15 -13.10 -15.32
CA LYS A 90 3.17 -14.06 -15.76
C LYS A 90 4.52 -13.74 -15.14
N ASN A 91 5.23 -14.76 -14.66
CA ASN A 91 6.66 -14.66 -14.42
C ASN A 91 7.42 -15.19 -15.65
N ALA A 92 8.04 -14.29 -16.41
CA ALA A 92 8.83 -14.62 -17.60
C ALA A 92 10.32 -14.87 -17.29
N GLY A 93 10.69 -14.91 -16.01
CA GLY A 93 12.02 -15.26 -15.55
C GLY A 93 12.40 -16.72 -15.77
N SER A 94 13.63 -17.02 -15.42
CA SER A 94 14.27 -18.33 -15.53
C SER A 94 14.84 -18.83 -14.20
N LEU A 95 14.95 -17.95 -13.22
CA LEU A 95 15.48 -18.28 -11.89
C LEU A 95 14.45 -19.06 -11.04
N PRO A 96 14.90 -19.92 -10.10
CA PRO A 96 13.99 -20.70 -9.26
C PRO A 96 13.02 -19.84 -8.43
N LYS A 97 11.81 -20.35 -8.19
CA LYS A 97 10.74 -19.67 -7.42
C LYS A 97 11.20 -19.26 -6.02
N GLU A 98 12.07 -20.06 -5.39
CA GLU A 98 12.58 -19.82 -4.05
C GLU A 98 13.56 -18.65 -3.97
N ALA A 99 14.13 -18.24 -5.12
CA ALA A 99 15.12 -17.17 -5.22
C ALA A 99 14.58 -15.92 -5.95
N MET A 100 13.67 -16.11 -6.92
CA MET A 100 13.14 -15.06 -7.78
C MET A 100 11.65 -15.28 -8.07
N GLY A 101 10.91 -15.67 -7.04
CA GLY A 101 9.46 -15.74 -7.11
C GLY A 101 8.86 -14.34 -7.19
N HIS A 102 7.79 -14.21 -7.96
CA HIS A 102 7.02 -12.96 -8.03
C HIS A 102 5.55 -13.24 -7.79
N ASN A 103 4.88 -12.37 -7.07
CA ASN A 103 3.42 -12.34 -6.96
C ASN A 103 2.95 -10.91 -7.27
N VAL A 104 1.64 -10.70 -7.21
CA VAL A 104 1.03 -9.37 -7.24
C VAL A 104 0.06 -9.32 -6.07
N VAL A 105 0.21 -8.32 -5.19
CA VAL A 105 -0.69 -8.04 -4.07
C VAL A 105 -1.28 -6.67 -4.31
N ILE A 106 -2.61 -6.58 -4.43
CA ILE A 106 -3.36 -5.34 -4.63
C ILE A 106 -3.92 -4.90 -3.29
N LEU A 107 -3.66 -3.65 -2.92
CA LEU A 107 -3.97 -3.11 -1.61
C LEU A 107 -5.02 -2.02 -1.73
N ILE A 108 -5.80 -1.84 -0.65
CA ILE A 108 -6.66 -0.66 -0.53
C ILE A 108 -5.80 0.60 -0.47
N PRO A 109 -6.33 1.76 -0.91
CA PRO A 109 -5.56 3.01 -0.98
C PRO A 109 -4.94 3.39 0.37
N ASN A 110 -3.75 4.00 0.34
CA ASN A 110 -3.01 4.48 1.52
C ASN A 110 -2.55 3.38 2.48
N THR A 111 -2.38 2.14 2.00
CA THR A 111 -1.77 1.07 2.80
C THR A 111 -0.25 1.26 2.88
N ASP A 112 0.34 1.13 4.07
CA ASP A 112 1.80 1.16 4.24
C ASP A 112 2.47 -0.08 3.63
N LEU A 113 3.04 0.08 2.45
CA LEU A 113 3.71 -0.99 1.70
C LEU A 113 4.91 -1.58 2.45
N ALA A 114 5.64 -0.76 3.21
CA ALA A 114 6.80 -1.22 3.95
C ALA A 114 6.38 -2.10 5.13
N ALA A 115 5.27 -1.76 5.79
CA ALA A 115 4.69 -2.58 6.84
C ALA A 115 4.15 -3.91 6.28
N VAL A 116 3.47 -3.89 5.13
CA VAL A 116 3.03 -5.12 4.43
C VAL A 116 4.23 -6.00 4.09
N ALA A 117 5.27 -5.43 3.47
CA ALA A 117 6.48 -6.17 3.11
C ALA A 117 7.21 -6.76 4.32
N GLY A 118 7.26 -6.01 5.43
CA GLY A 118 7.89 -6.46 6.67
C GLY A 118 7.19 -7.69 7.27
N GLU A 119 5.86 -7.71 7.26
CA GLU A 119 5.09 -8.87 7.73
C GLU A 119 5.09 -10.02 6.71
N ALA A 120 5.12 -9.72 5.41
CA ALA A 120 5.13 -10.71 4.33
C ALA A 120 6.27 -11.71 4.47
N ILE A 121 7.45 -11.28 4.96
CA ILE A 121 8.63 -12.14 5.21
C ILE A 121 8.28 -13.36 6.08
N LYS A 122 7.32 -13.22 7.00
CA LYS A 122 6.91 -14.28 7.94
C LYS A 122 5.92 -15.28 7.31
N ALA A 123 5.30 -14.93 6.19
CA ALA A 123 4.21 -15.66 5.55
C ALA A 123 4.68 -16.51 4.34
N LYS A 124 5.87 -17.11 4.43
CA LYS A 124 6.47 -17.87 3.31
C LYS A 124 5.57 -19.01 2.81
N ALA A 125 4.87 -19.71 3.71
CA ALA A 125 4.01 -20.84 3.35
C ALA A 125 2.72 -20.37 2.64
N GLU A 126 2.35 -19.11 2.82
CA GLU A 126 1.19 -18.46 2.26
C GLU A 126 1.58 -17.56 1.07
N ASP A 127 2.58 -17.96 0.29
CA ASP A 127 3.07 -17.20 -0.87
C ASP A 127 3.49 -15.74 -0.55
N TYR A 128 3.96 -15.50 0.68
CA TYR A 128 4.30 -14.19 1.23
C TYR A 128 3.11 -13.23 1.34
N ILE A 129 1.92 -13.77 1.61
CA ILE A 129 0.69 -12.99 1.85
C ILE A 129 0.44 -12.91 3.36
N PRO A 130 0.70 -11.75 4.01
CA PRO A 130 0.59 -11.63 5.46
C PRO A 130 -0.87 -11.55 5.92
N ALA A 131 -1.31 -12.53 6.71
CA ALA A 131 -2.66 -12.57 7.27
C ALA A 131 -2.99 -11.35 8.15
N THR A 132 -1.99 -10.70 8.74
CA THR A 132 -2.14 -9.46 9.53
C THR A 132 -2.64 -8.27 8.71
N PHE A 133 -2.51 -8.32 7.37
CA PHE A 133 -2.99 -7.31 6.43
C PHE A 133 -4.19 -7.79 5.59
N ALA A 134 -4.86 -8.87 5.98
CA ALA A 134 -5.97 -9.43 5.20
C ALA A 134 -7.08 -8.40 4.89
N SER A 135 -7.35 -7.45 5.78
CA SER A 135 -8.32 -6.37 5.56
C SER A 135 -7.84 -5.28 4.59
N SER A 136 -6.53 -5.18 4.37
CA SER A 136 -5.91 -4.22 3.45
C SER A 136 -5.67 -4.80 2.07
N ILE A 137 -5.69 -6.13 1.92
CA ILE A 137 -5.47 -6.82 0.65
C ILE A 137 -6.81 -6.99 -0.07
N VAL A 138 -6.94 -6.36 -1.23
CA VAL A 138 -8.12 -6.51 -2.10
C VAL A 138 -8.09 -7.86 -2.82
N ALA A 139 -6.94 -8.20 -3.39
CA ALA A 139 -6.71 -9.43 -4.12
C ALA A 139 -5.21 -9.71 -4.23
N HIS A 140 -4.84 -10.95 -4.48
CA HIS A 140 -3.46 -11.31 -4.77
C HIS A 140 -3.39 -12.52 -5.69
N THR A 141 -2.28 -12.66 -6.42
CA THR A 141 -1.94 -13.89 -7.15
C THR A 141 -1.26 -14.88 -6.22
N LYS A 142 -1.05 -16.11 -6.71
CA LYS A 142 -0.02 -17.00 -6.16
C LYS A 142 1.37 -16.41 -6.34
N LEU A 143 2.34 -16.95 -5.60
CA LEU A 143 3.75 -16.75 -5.91
C LEU A 143 4.12 -17.61 -7.12
N LEU A 144 4.64 -16.98 -8.16
CA LEU A 144 4.97 -17.64 -9.43
C LEU A 144 6.48 -17.84 -9.57
N GLY A 145 6.84 -19.07 -9.91
CA GLY A 145 8.16 -19.45 -10.43
C GLY A 145 8.30 -19.18 -11.92
N PRO A 146 9.44 -19.59 -12.51
CA PRO A 146 9.78 -19.27 -13.89
C PRO A 146 8.79 -19.91 -14.88
N GLY A 147 8.26 -19.11 -15.80
CA GLY A 147 7.32 -19.54 -16.83
C GLY A 147 5.88 -19.71 -16.37
N GLU A 148 5.61 -19.62 -15.06
CA GLU A 148 4.25 -19.77 -14.53
C GLU A 148 3.37 -18.55 -14.84
N THR A 149 2.05 -18.79 -14.82
CA THR A 149 1.03 -17.77 -15.04
C THR A 149 -0.14 -18.01 -14.10
N ASP A 150 -0.69 -16.94 -13.55
CA ASP A 150 -1.90 -16.96 -12.72
C ASP A 150 -2.92 -15.94 -13.23
N ASN A 151 -4.20 -16.26 -13.01
CA ASN A 151 -5.31 -15.41 -13.43
C ASN A 151 -6.24 -15.21 -12.23
N ILE A 152 -6.44 -13.96 -11.86
CA ILE A 152 -7.33 -13.58 -10.76
C ILE A 152 -8.40 -12.61 -11.27
N GLU A 153 -9.55 -12.62 -10.61
CA GLU A 153 -10.63 -11.66 -10.83
C GLU A 153 -10.96 -10.99 -9.51
N PHE A 154 -11.16 -9.67 -9.54
CA PHE A 154 -11.46 -8.87 -8.36
C PHE A 154 -12.26 -7.63 -8.76
N THR A 155 -12.79 -6.91 -7.77
CA THR A 155 -13.53 -5.65 -8.00
C THR A 155 -12.95 -4.55 -7.12
N LEU A 156 -12.60 -3.43 -7.74
CA LEU A 156 -12.29 -2.18 -7.05
C LEU A 156 -13.57 -1.38 -6.92
N LYS A 157 -14.23 -1.47 -5.76
CA LYS A 157 -15.59 -0.93 -5.58
C LYS A 157 -15.62 0.59 -5.70
N ASP A 158 -14.68 1.24 -5.03
CA ASP A 158 -14.59 2.68 -4.96
C ASP A 158 -13.55 3.19 -5.94
N LYS A 159 -13.76 4.40 -6.46
CA LYS A 159 -12.76 5.06 -7.28
C LYS A 159 -11.55 5.45 -6.44
N GLY A 160 -10.39 5.55 -7.08
CA GLY A 160 -9.14 5.92 -6.43
C GLY A 160 -7.92 5.21 -7.01
N ALA A 161 -6.74 5.53 -6.48
CA ALA A 161 -5.52 4.80 -6.81
C ALA A 161 -5.26 3.71 -5.77
N TYR A 162 -5.16 2.48 -6.25
CA TYR A 162 -4.84 1.30 -5.47
C TYR A 162 -3.41 0.91 -5.78
N GLU A 163 -2.58 0.79 -4.75
CA GLU A 163 -1.23 0.30 -4.89
C GLU A 163 -1.23 -1.21 -5.14
N PHE A 164 -0.33 -1.68 -6.01
CA PHE A 164 0.00 -3.10 -6.12
C PHE A 164 1.50 -3.31 -6.00
N MET A 165 1.90 -4.46 -5.47
CA MET A 165 3.31 -4.76 -5.23
C MET A 165 3.63 -6.25 -5.29
N CYS A 166 4.91 -6.59 -5.48
CA CYS A 166 5.45 -7.91 -5.21
C CYS A 166 5.84 -8.00 -3.73
N SER A 167 5.22 -8.90 -2.98
CA SER A 167 5.51 -9.09 -1.54
C SER A 167 6.62 -10.11 -1.26
N PHE A 168 7.16 -10.77 -2.29
CA PHE A 168 8.36 -11.60 -2.13
C PHE A 168 9.50 -10.78 -1.48
N PRO A 169 10.23 -11.33 -0.49
CA PRO A 169 11.17 -10.57 0.33
C PRO A 169 12.15 -9.69 -0.46
N GLY A 170 12.10 -8.38 -0.20
CA GLY A 170 12.99 -7.39 -0.79
C GLY A 170 12.55 -6.82 -2.15
N HIS A 171 11.52 -7.36 -2.80
CA HIS A 171 11.15 -6.94 -4.16
C HIS A 171 10.34 -5.64 -4.22
N TYR A 172 9.51 -5.35 -3.20
CA TYR A 172 8.56 -4.24 -3.23
C TYR A 172 9.18 -2.86 -3.50
N GLY A 173 10.44 -2.65 -3.10
CA GLY A 173 11.14 -1.39 -3.31
C GLY A 173 11.23 -0.98 -4.78
N VAL A 174 11.15 -1.94 -5.70
CA VAL A 174 11.22 -1.69 -7.16
C VAL A 174 10.09 -2.36 -7.97
N MET A 175 9.34 -3.28 -7.36
CA MET A 175 8.22 -4.00 -7.96
C MET A 175 6.90 -3.54 -7.34
N GLN A 176 6.49 -2.34 -7.72
CA GLN A 176 5.24 -1.74 -7.28
C GLN A 176 4.67 -0.83 -8.37
N GLY A 177 3.38 -0.50 -8.28
CA GLY A 177 2.69 0.38 -9.20
C GLY A 177 1.30 0.75 -8.71
N HIS A 178 0.52 1.39 -9.57
CA HIS A 178 -0.86 1.81 -9.28
C HIS A 178 -1.87 1.23 -10.27
N ILE A 179 -3.04 0.86 -9.76
CA ILE A 179 -4.26 0.65 -10.53
C ILE A 179 -5.20 1.80 -10.16
N VAL A 180 -5.51 2.66 -11.12
CA VAL A 180 -6.46 3.76 -10.93
C VAL A 180 -7.85 3.29 -11.35
N ALA A 181 -8.79 3.26 -10.42
CA ALA A 181 -10.20 2.98 -10.67
C ALA A 181 -10.96 4.30 -10.85
N GLU A 182 -11.64 4.48 -11.99
CA GLU A 182 -12.42 5.69 -12.34
C GLU A 182 -13.88 5.41 -12.73
#